data_AF-A0A1V5QAV5-F1
#
_entry.id   AF-A0A1V5QAV5-F1
#
_cell.length_a   1.000
_cell.length_b   1.000
_cell.length_c   1.000
_cell.angle_alpha   90.00
_cell.angle_beta   90.00
_cell.angle_gamma   90.00
#
_symmetry.space_group_name_H-M   'P 1'
#
loop_
_entity.id
_entity.type
_entity.pdbx_description
1 polymer ?
#
loop_
_entity_poly.entity_id
_entity_poly.type
_entity_poly.pdbx_seq_one_letter_code
_entity_poly.pdbx_strand_id
1 'polypeptide(L)'
;MIVGKCADYVLKGRPNVVSIYIEAPRAFCLKRTMEHMGVTEEVANATITQTDKFRADYYAYYTHGNYWTNPVNYDMTLNSERVGIDDCVRIIEDYLVLKGFVSGEEIGNKDKSPESDKASAKK
;
A
#
# COMPACT_ATOMS: atom_id res chain seq x y z
N MET A 1 -6.21 -0.99 -10.70
CA MET A 1 -5.67 -1.48 -9.41
C MET A 1 -6.81 -2.13 -8.62
N ILE A 2 -6.55 -3.26 -7.96
CA ILE A 2 -7.51 -3.95 -7.08
C ILE A 2 -6.89 -3.96 -5.67
N VAL A 3 -7.67 -3.65 -4.64
CA VAL A 3 -7.22 -3.64 -3.24
C VAL A 3 -7.94 -4.75 -2.47
N GLY A 4 -7.17 -5.65 -1.86
CA GLY A 4 -7.69 -6.76 -1.05
C GLY A 4 -8.38 -7.85 -1.89
N LYS A 5 -9.45 -8.45 -1.32
CA LYS A 5 -10.31 -9.46 -2.00
C LYS A 5 -9.57 -10.70 -2.49
N CYS A 6 -8.47 -11.06 -1.84
CA CYS A 6 -7.60 -12.18 -2.25
C CYS A 6 -7.13 -12.07 -3.70
N ALA A 7 -6.95 -10.84 -4.21
CA ALA A 7 -6.59 -10.62 -5.61
C ALA A 7 -5.24 -11.28 -5.97
N ASP A 8 -4.28 -11.30 -5.04
CA ASP A 8 -3.00 -12.00 -5.20
C ASP A 8 -3.20 -13.51 -5.43
N TYR A 9 -4.12 -14.12 -4.69
CA TYR A 9 -4.43 -15.53 -4.79
C TYR A 9 -5.24 -15.86 -6.06
N VAL A 10 -6.31 -15.11 -6.32
CA VAL A 10 -7.24 -15.34 -7.44
C VAL A 10 -6.57 -15.07 -8.78
N LEU A 11 -5.66 -14.10 -8.85
CA LEU A 11 -4.98 -13.71 -10.08
C LEU A 11 -3.60 -14.34 -10.23
N LYS A 12 -3.23 -15.26 -9.33
CA LYS A 12 -1.93 -15.94 -9.33
C LYS A 12 -1.62 -16.57 -10.69
N GLY A 13 -0.39 -16.37 -11.15
CA GLY A 13 0.10 -16.95 -12.41
C GLY A 13 -0.26 -16.16 -13.67
N ARG A 14 -1.03 -15.06 -13.55
CA ARG A 14 -1.24 -14.15 -14.68
C ARG A 14 0.03 -13.34 -14.95
N PRO A 15 0.52 -13.28 -16.20
CA PRO A 15 1.81 -12.65 -16.51
C PRO A 15 1.79 -11.12 -16.40
N ASN A 16 0.61 -10.50 -16.36
CA ASN A 16 0.40 -9.06 -16.34
C ASN A 16 -0.12 -8.55 -14.97
N VAL A 17 0.19 -9.26 -13.90
CA VAL A 17 -0.22 -8.92 -12.54
C VAL A 17 1.01 -8.77 -11.67
N VAL A 18 1.01 -7.72 -10.84
CA VAL A 18 1.92 -7.57 -9.70
C VAL A 18 1.08 -7.54 -8.43
N SER A 19 1.42 -8.37 -7.46
CA SER A 19 0.80 -8.37 -6.13
C SER A 19 1.71 -7.71 -5.10
N ILE A 20 1.17 -6.74 -4.35
CA ILE A 20 1.94 -5.93 -3.41
C ILE A 20 1.22 -5.92 -2.06
N TYR A 21 1.96 -6.20 -1.00
CA TYR A 21 1.51 -6.07 0.38
C TYR A 21 2.14 -4.83 1.02
N ILE A 22 1.31 -3.95 1.58
CA ILE A 22 1.76 -2.75 2.29
C ILE A 22 1.52 -2.96 3.78
N GLU A 23 2.58 -2.80 4.57
CA GLU A 23 2.57 -2.99 6.02
C GLU A 23 3.13 -1.74 6.73
N ALA A 24 2.81 -1.59 8.01
CA ALA A 24 3.51 -0.67 8.91
C ALA A 24 3.27 -1.06 10.37
N PRO A 25 4.14 -0.66 11.32
CA PRO A 25 3.91 -0.93 12.73
C PRO A 25 2.59 -0.33 13.23
N ARG A 26 1.97 -1.01 14.19
CA ARG A 26 0.65 -0.65 14.72
C ARG A 26 0.54 0.81 15.16
N ALA A 27 1.58 1.35 15.80
CA ALA A 27 1.62 2.75 16.26
C ALA A 27 1.52 3.75 15.10
N PHE A 28 2.19 3.47 13.99
CA PHE A 28 2.12 4.28 12.77
C PHE A 28 0.71 4.23 12.16
N CYS A 29 0.16 3.02 12.01
CA CYS A 29 -1.20 2.82 11.50
C CYS A 29 -2.26 3.53 12.35
N LEU A 30 -2.11 3.49 13.69
CA LEU A 30 -3.01 4.13 14.64
C LEU A 30 -3.04 5.65 14.46
N LYS A 31 -1.86 6.29 14.52
CA LYS A 31 -1.73 7.74 14.34
C LYS A 31 -2.34 8.18 13.01
N ARG A 32 -1.99 7.47 11.93
CA ARG A 32 -2.50 7.78 10.60
C ARG A 32 -4.01 7.57 10.49
N THR A 33 -4.58 6.54 11.11
CA THR A 33 -6.04 6.30 11.12
C THR A 33 -6.78 7.42 11.87
N MET A 34 -6.25 7.86 13.01
CA MET A 34 -6.81 8.99 13.76
C MET A 34 -6.81 10.27 12.91
N GLU A 35 -5.68 10.58 12.27
CA GLU A 35 -5.53 11.77 11.41
C GLU A 35 -6.46 11.73 10.19
N HIS A 36 -6.55 10.59 9.51
CA HIS A 36 -7.35 10.45 8.28
C HIS A 36 -8.86 10.40 8.54
N MET A 37 -9.28 9.79 9.65
CA MET A 37 -10.70 9.63 9.97
C MET A 37 -11.24 10.70 10.94
N GLY A 38 -10.37 11.48 11.60
CA GLY A 38 -10.76 12.46 12.60
C GLY A 38 -11.39 11.84 13.86
N VAL A 39 -10.94 10.65 14.25
CA VAL A 39 -11.52 9.87 15.36
C VAL A 39 -10.57 9.73 16.54
N THR A 40 -11.10 9.31 17.70
CA THR A 40 -10.31 9.04 18.89
C THR A 40 -9.40 7.83 18.71
N GLU A 41 -8.39 7.72 19.57
CA GLU A 41 -7.49 6.57 19.60
C GLU A 41 -8.23 5.25 19.82
N GLU A 42 -9.23 5.23 20.70
CA GLU A 42 -10.05 4.04 20.98
C GLU A 42 -10.80 3.57 19.72
N VAL A 43 -11.46 4.50 19.02
CA VAL A 43 -12.19 4.21 17.78
C VAL A 43 -11.24 3.76 16.67
N ALA A 44 -10.09 4.42 16.52
CA ALA A 44 -9.07 4.01 15.55
C ALA A 44 -8.53 2.61 15.85
N ASN A 45 -8.23 2.30 17.11
CA ASN A 45 -7.78 0.98 17.51
C ASN A 45 -8.82 -0.11 17.23
N ALA A 46 -10.08 0.12 17.59
CA ALA A 46 -11.17 -0.80 17.30
C ALA A 46 -11.33 -1.02 15.79
N THR A 47 -11.25 0.05 15.01
CA THR A 47 -11.36 0.02 13.54
C THR A 47 -10.26 -0.82 12.90
N ILE A 48 -9.00 -0.59 13.28
CA ILE A 48 -7.87 -1.34 12.71
C ILE A 48 -7.99 -2.82 13.11
N THR A 49 -8.26 -3.12 14.39
CA THR A 49 -8.39 -4.51 14.87
C THR A 49 -9.53 -5.26 14.18
N GLN A 50 -10.71 -4.62 14.03
CA GLN A 50 -11.85 -5.23 13.35
C GLN A 50 -11.56 -5.45 11.87
N THR A 51 -10.93 -4.46 11.22
CA THR A 51 -10.56 -4.55 9.81
C THR A 51 -9.53 -5.65 9.59
N ASP A 52 -8.47 -5.72 10.38
CA ASP A 52 -7.43 -6.75 10.25
C ASP A 52 -7.99 -8.15 10.49
N LYS A 53 -8.84 -8.31 11.52
CA LYS A 53 -9.51 -9.59 11.78
C LYS A 53 -10.39 -10.01 10.61
N PHE A 54 -11.26 -9.13 10.14
CA PHE A 54 -12.17 -9.44 9.02
C PHE A 54 -11.40 -9.94 7.79
N ARG A 55 -10.26 -9.31 7.54
CA ARG A 55 -9.53 -9.38 6.28
C ARG A 55 -8.57 -10.60 6.34
N ALA A 56 -8.07 -10.96 7.54
CA ALA A 56 -7.46 -12.26 7.83
C ALA A 56 -8.47 -13.43 7.72
N ASP A 57 -9.65 -13.33 8.36
CA ASP A 57 -10.68 -14.37 8.31
C ASP A 57 -11.18 -14.59 6.87
N TYR A 58 -11.44 -13.50 6.16
CA TYR A 58 -11.84 -13.52 4.74
C TYR A 58 -10.77 -14.22 3.90
N TYR A 59 -9.51 -13.82 4.04
CA TYR A 59 -8.43 -14.41 3.26
C TYR A 59 -8.26 -15.89 3.56
N ALA A 60 -8.20 -16.28 4.83
CA ALA A 60 -8.09 -17.69 5.23
C ALA A 60 -9.23 -18.53 4.65
N TYR A 61 -10.47 -18.02 4.69
CA TYR A 61 -11.63 -18.72 4.14
C TYR A 61 -11.51 -18.93 2.61
N TYR A 62 -11.23 -17.87 1.86
CA TYR A 62 -11.23 -17.92 0.38
C TYR A 62 -9.94 -18.51 -0.23
N THR A 63 -8.87 -18.64 0.55
CA THR A 63 -7.59 -19.20 0.07
C THR A 63 -7.28 -20.58 0.64
N HIS A 64 -8.30 -21.23 1.23
CA HIS A 64 -8.21 -22.57 1.81
C HIS A 64 -7.15 -22.69 2.93
N GLY A 65 -7.11 -21.70 3.82
CA GLY A 65 -6.27 -21.70 5.02
C GLY A 65 -4.92 -20.99 4.89
N ASN A 66 -4.70 -20.19 3.84
CA ASN A 66 -3.48 -19.40 3.72
C ASN A 66 -3.52 -18.14 4.62
N TYR A 67 -2.35 -17.54 4.83
CA TYR A 67 -2.13 -16.35 5.65
C TYR A 67 -1.89 -15.13 4.77
N TRP A 68 -2.69 -14.10 4.94
CA TRP A 68 -2.64 -12.88 4.14
C TRP A 68 -1.41 -11.98 4.38
N THR A 69 -0.69 -12.20 5.48
CA THR A 69 0.52 -11.45 5.85
C THR A 69 1.78 -12.22 5.45
N ASN A 70 1.62 -13.37 4.79
CA ASN A 70 2.75 -14.17 4.37
C ASN A 70 3.45 -13.48 3.19
N PRO A 71 4.68 -12.98 3.34
CA PRO A 71 5.35 -12.21 2.30
C PRO A 71 5.58 -13.01 1.01
N VAL A 72 5.67 -14.35 1.09
CA VAL A 72 5.86 -15.18 -0.11
C VAL A 72 4.63 -15.29 -1.01
N ASN A 73 3.47 -14.79 -0.58
CA ASN A 73 2.27 -14.70 -1.44
C ASN A 73 2.34 -13.52 -2.42
N TYR A 74 3.22 -12.54 -2.15
CA TYR A 74 3.29 -11.27 -2.88
C TYR A 74 4.59 -11.14 -3.66
N ASP A 75 4.56 -10.40 -4.77
CA ASP A 75 5.79 -10.03 -5.48
C ASP A 75 6.64 -9.05 -4.66
N MET A 76 5.99 -8.16 -3.89
CA MET A 76 6.66 -7.22 -2.98
C MET A 76 5.88 -7.03 -1.68
N THR A 77 6.62 -6.92 -0.58
CA THR A 77 6.10 -6.43 0.71
C THR A 77 6.86 -5.18 1.12
N LEU A 78 6.16 -4.08 1.35
CA LEU A 78 6.77 -2.78 1.66
C LEU A 78 6.30 -2.27 3.03
N ASN A 79 7.25 -1.82 3.85
CA ASN A 79 6.96 -1.14 5.10
C ASN A 79 6.85 0.37 4.87
N SER A 80 5.62 0.88 4.88
CA SER A 80 5.31 2.29 4.54
C SER A 80 5.75 3.31 5.59
N GLU A 81 5.98 2.90 6.85
CA GLU A 81 6.58 3.79 7.86
C GLU A 81 8.07 3.99 7.59
N ARG A 82 8.80 2.90 7.34
CA ARG A 82 10.26 2.94 7.22
C ARG A 82 10.73 3.49 5.88
N VAL A 83 10.03 3.13 4.81
CA VAL A 83 10.34 3.60 3.47
C VAL A 83 9.77 5.00 3.25
N GLY A 84 8.59 5.30 3.81
CA GLY A 84 7.81 6.46 3.44
C GLY A 84 6.79 6.13 2.33
N ILE A 85 5.65 6.83 2.35
CA ILE A 85 4.53 6.56 1.43
C ILE A 85 4.92 6.89 -0.01
N ASP A 86 5.51 8.06 -0.24
CA ASP A 86 5.89 8.50 -1.59
C ASP A 86 7.00 7.63 -2.17
N ASP A 87 7.96 7.22 -1.34
CA ASP A 87 9.02 6.31 -1.76
C ASP A 87 8.49 4.88 -2.00
N CYS A 88 7.46 4.44 -1.27
CA CYS A 88 6.75 3.20 -1.62
C CYS A 88 6.09 3.29 -3.00
N VAL A 89 5.49 4.43 -3.35
CA VAL A 89 4.91 4.65 -4.68
C VAL A 89 6.01 4.56 -5.75
N ARG A 90 7.13 5.26 -5.55
CA ARG A 90 8.27 5.22 -6.48
C ARG A 90 8.82 3.81 -6.68
N ILE A 91 9.01 3.05 -5.59
CA ILE A 91 9.47 1.65 -5.67
C ILE A 91 8.49 0.79 -6.49
N ILE A 92 7.18 1.00 -6.32
CA ILE A 92 6.16 0.28 -7.09
C ILE A 92 6.26 0.66 -8.57
N GLU A 93 6.37 1.94 -8.89
CA GLU A 93 6.52 2.43 -10.26
C GLU A 93 7.77 1.86 -10.93
N ASP A 94 8.92 1.91 -10.26
CA ASP A 94 10.19 1.35 -10.73
C ASP A 94 10.07 -0.17 -10.98
N TYR A 95 9.41 -0.90 -10.07
CA TYR A 95 9.17 -2.33 -10.27
C TYR A 95 8.31 -2.60 -11.51
N LEU A 96 7.29 -1.79 -11.77
CA LEU A 96 6.45 -1.93 -12.96
C LEU A 96 7.22 -1.65 -14.26
N VAL A 97 8.20 -0.73 -14.24
CA VAL A 97 9.13 -0.51 -15.37
C VAL A 97 10.00 -1.74 -15.59
N LEU A 98 10.59 -2.30 -14.53
CA LEU A 98 11.41 -3.52 -14.64
C LEU A 98 10.62 -4.73 -15.17
N LYS A 99 9.32 -4.79 -14.87
CA LYS A 99 8.39 -5.78 -15.42
C LYS A 99 7.95 -5.49 -16.86
N GLY A 100 8.30 -4.32 -17.40
CA GLY A 100 7.90 -3.88 -18.74
C GLY A 100 6.42 -3.52 -18.86
N PHE A 101 5.76 -3.18 -17.75
CA PHE A 101 4.33 -2.82 -17.74
C PHE A 101 4.09 -1.33 -18.02
N VAL A 102 5.10 -0.49 -17.75
CA VAL A 102 5.09 0.96 -18.00
C VAL A 102 6.47 1.39 -18.49
N SER A 103 6.52 2.49 -19.22
CA SER A 103 7.78 3.09 -19.68
C SER A 103 8.31 4.11 -18.65
N GLY A 104 9.64 4.25 -18.56
CA GLY A 104 10.26 5.20 -17.63
C GLY A 104 9.91 6.67 -17.90
N GLU A 105 9.49 6.99 -19.13
CA GLU A 105 9.06 8.34 -19.53
C GLU A 105 7.69 8.72 -18.94
N GLU A 106 6.83 7.74 -18.62
CA GLU A 106 5.49 7.96 -18.07
C GLU A 106 5.50 8.31 -16.56
N ILE A 107 6.56 7.93 -15.84
CA ILE A 107 6.68 8.14 -14.39
C ILE A 107 7.26 9.53 -14.06
N GLY A 108 8.29 9.97 -14.79
CA GLY A 108 8.99 11.24 -14.52
C GLY A 108 8.22 12.53 -14.82
N ASN A 109 7.00 12.44 -15.38
CA ASN A 109 6.23 13.62 -15.82
C ASN A 109 5.17 14.08 -14.78
N LYS A 110 4.96 13.34 -13.68
CA LYS A 110 3.95 13.69 -12.66
C LYS A 110 4.45 14.61 -11.56
N ASP A 111 5.77 14.71 -11.35
CA ASP A 111 6.37 15.58 -10.33
C ASP A 111 6.61 17.03 -10.80
N LYS A 112 6.23 17.39 -12.03
CA LYS A 112 6.29 18.77 -12.54
C LYS A 112 4.96 19.52 -12.43
N SER A 113 4.25 19.36 -11.31
CA SER A 113 3.15 20.29 -10.97
C SER A 113 3.73 21.56 -10.30
N PRO A 114 3.26 22.76 -10.68
CA PRO A 114 3.91 24.02 -10.32
C PRO A 114 3.50 24.48 -8.91
N GLU A 115 4.06 23.89 -7.86
CA GLU A 115 3.76 24.37 -6.50
C GLU A 115 4.96 24.48 -5.54
N SER A 116 6.20 24.37 -6.02
CA SER A 116 7.40 24.63 -5.20
C SER A 116 7.99 26.05 -5.31
N ASP A 117 7.45 26.94 -6.13
CA ASP A 117 8.00 28.30 -6.35
C ASP A 117 7.31 29.45 -5.58
N LYS A 118 6.56 29.17 -4.49
CA LYS A 118 5.89 30.23 -3.70
C LYS A 118 6.26 30.30 -2.21
N ALA A 119 7.44 29.81 -1.80
CA ALA A 119 7.91 29.92 -0.42
C ALA A 119 9.15 30.80 -0.19
N SER A 120 9.66 31.52 -1.20
CA SER A 120 10.85 32.39 -1.06
C SER A 120 10.59 33.89 -1.24
N ALA A 121 9.33 34.32 -1.25
CA ALA A 121 8.97 35.74 -1.36
C ALA A 121 7.91 36.15 -0.32
N LYS A 122 8.24 36.07 0.96
CA LYS A 122 7.69 36.89 2.07
C LYS A 122 8.30 36.49 3.42
N LYS A 123 9.49 37.01 3.72
CA LYS A 123 9.74 37.85 4.92
C LYS A 123 11.14 38.41 4.90
#